data_AF-A0A7I9AXQ5-F1
#
_entry.id   AF-A0A7I9AXQ5-F1
#
_cell.length_a   1.000
_cell.length_b   1.000
_cell.length_c   1.000
_cell.angle_alpha   90.00
_cell.angle_beta   90.00
_cell.angle_gamma   90.00
#
_symmetry.space_group_name_H-M   'P 1'
#
loop_
_entity.id
_entity.type
_entity.pdbx_description
1 polymer ?
#
loop_
_entity_poly.entity_id
_entity_poly.type
_entity_poly.pdbx_seq_one_letter_code
_entity_poly.pdbx_strand_id
1 'polypeptide(L)'
;MHSRNEMINQPGIIVKAKNELVEIMKDKRVVTLIKLIADETPLGKVTKPLRQGYRALIQIENEQRRNRLKDFIVGIAQDNPEIPDIPPEDFLAVVRKLLQDDEDEKVYLYVHLCVTLARSHLDRDTRLYYLRMASELTFSQIKFARELYLRSNIPLKGYLSIEAAKEALISAENGMTLRALSTLSNWGLIKARNVVSDTTVYDLTEDMQQLMNLLFSPPELMPEAIGYEAKDSWDVIIVNHLRSANEQFPTCLHQLIEKKGFSVEVVERESNFREMKLARCYITTGLYTKNLPYREVEYVAIHALKHPDNSTADLTFPDRRFKVPKDSFFSKGLGKNSDSNLLIKKFDEIASYIVEHFLSKTQN
;
A
#
# COMPACT_ATOMS: atom_id res chain seq x y z
N MET A 1 -79.39 37.84 10.56
CA MET A 1 -78.44 37.72 9.44
C MET A 1 -77.24 38.58 9.76
N HIS A 2 -75.99 38.19 9.60
CA HIS A 2 -75.36 36.91 9.33
C HIS A 2 -73.87 37.12 9.65
N SER A 3 -73.24 36.07 10.13
CA SER A 3 -71.85 35.95 10.54
C SER A 3 -70.79 36.41 9.53
N ARG A 4 -69.62 36.79 10.05
CA ARG A 4 -68.26 36.43 9.58
C ARG A 4 -67.24 36.93 10.63
N ASN A 5 -66.84 36.10 11.59
CA ASN A 5 -65.70 35.17 11.59
C ASN A 5 -64.34 35.75 11.16
N GLU A 6 -63.48 35.87 12.18
CA GLU A 6 -62.08 35.40 12.28
C GLU A 6 -61.01 36.00 11.34
N MET A 7 -59.99 36.64 11.95
CA MET A 7 -58.77 35.92 12.33
C MET A 7 -57.88 36.80 13.22
N ILE A 8 -57.83 36.44 14.50
CA ILE A 8 -56.88 36.95 15.47
C ILE A 8 -55.53 36.32 15.15
N ASN A 9 -54.57 37.12 14.70
CA ASN A 9 -53.19 36.66 14.55
C ASN A 9 -52.53 36.71 15.94
N GLN A 10 -52.79 35.68 16.76
CA GLN A 10 -52.04 35.47 18.01
C GLN A 10 -50.60 35.10 17.64
N PRO A 11 -49.56 35.77 18.20
CA PRO A 11 -48.23 35.22 18.15
C PRO A 11 -48.26 33.86 18.86
N GLY A 12 -47.89 32.81 18.13
CA GLY A 12 -47.97 31.44 18.63
C GLY A 12 -47.30 31.30 19.99
N ILE A 13 -47.83 30.40 20.82
CA ILE A 13 -47.38 30.11 22.20
C ILE A 13 -45.85 29.96 22.29
N ILE A 14 -45.20 29.49 21.22
CA ILE A 14 -43.74 29.33 21.10
C ILE A 14 -43.00 30.69 21.02
N VAL A 15 -43.56 31.71 20.35
CA VAL A 15 -42.95 33.06 20.26
C VAL A 15 -43.10 33.80 21.59
N LYS A 16 -44.23 33.62 22.28
CA LYS A 16 -44.46 34.20 23.61
C LYS A 16 -43.58 33.54 24.68
N ALA A 17 -43.49 32.20 24.68
CA ALA A 17 -42.58 31.45 25.55
C ALA A 17 -41.09 31.74 25.25
N LYS A 18 -40.72 31.92 23.97
CA LYS A 18 -39.37 32.33 23.56
C LYS A 18 -39.03 33.75 24.04
N ASN A 19 -39.98 34.69 23.98
CA ASN A 19 -39.76 36.06 24.43
C ASN A 19 -39.75 36.19 25.97
N GLU A 20 -40.59 35.41 26.68
CA GLU A 20 -40.56 35.33 28.14
C GLU A 20 -39.29 34.61 28.65
N LEU A 21 -38.82 33.55 27.99
CA LEU A 21 -37.51 32.92 28.28
C LEU A 21 -36.34 33.87 27.99
N VAL A 22 -36.41 34.66 26.91
CA VAL A 22 -35.40 35.67 26.58
C VAL A 22 -35.40 36.84 27.56
N GLU A 23 -36.55 37.24 28.11
CA GLU A 23 -36.67 38.24 29.18
C GLU A 23 -36.15 37.72 30.53
N ILE A 24 -36.50 36.49 30.92
CA ILE A 24 -36.02 35.85 32.15
C ILE A 24 -34.50 35.60 32.09
N MET A 25 -33.95 35.26 30.92
CA MET A 25 -32.51 35.12 30.71
C MET A 25 -31.76 36.46 30.59
N LYS A 26 -32.47 37.57 30.34
CA LYS A 26 -31.89 38.93 30.28
C LYS A 26 -31.86 39.63 31.63
N ASP A 27 -32.60 39.15 32.63
CA ASP A 27 -32.48 39.71 33.97
C ASP A 27 -31.13 39.31 34.57
N LYS A 28 -30.15 40.21 34.40
CA LYS A 28 -28.83 40.12 35.01
C LYS A 28 -28.95 39.82 36.51
N ARG A 29 -30.04 40.18 37.19
CA ARG A 29 -30.25 39.89 38.61
C ARG A 29 -30.53 38.43 38.89
N VAL A 30 -31.27 37.70 38.05
CA VAL A 30 -31.57 36.27 38.24
C VAL A 30 -30.36 35.40 37.92
N VAL A 31 -29.64 35.70 36.83
CA VAL A 31 -28.35 35.05 36.52
C VAL A 31 -27.29 35.35 37.57
N THR A 32 -27.31 36.55 38.15
CA THR A 32 -26.39 36.94 39.25
C THR A 32 -26.82 36.33 40.58
N LEU A 33 -28.11 36.16 40.87
CA LEU A 33 -28.61 35.45 42.06
C LEU A 33 -28.31 33.95 41.98
N ILE A 34 -28.51 33.30 40.83
CA ILE A 34 -28.16 31.90 40.62
C ILE A 34 -26.65 31.70 40.70
N LYS A 35 -25.84 32.64 40.18
CA LYS A 35 -24.39 32.65 40.37
C LYS A 35 -24.00 32.86 41.84
N LEU A 36 -24.63 33.80 42.57
CA LEU A 36 -24.38 34.07 43.98
C LEU A 36 -24.76 32.87 44.86
N ILE A 37 -25.94 32.29 44.66
CA ILE A 37 -26.39 31.08 45.37
C ILE A 37 -25.48 29.89 45.02
N ALA A 38 -25.04 29.76 43.77
CA ALA A 38 -24.12 28.71 43.33
C ALA A 38 -22.63 29.02 43.54
N ASP A 39 -22.26 30.18 44.12
CA ASP A 39 -20.88 30.53 44.52
C ASP A 39 -20.76 30.69 46.05
N GLU A 40 -21.86 30.93 46.77
CA GLU A 40 -21.89 31.05 48.24
C GLU A 40 -22.33 29.78 48.97
N THR A 41 -22.97 28.82 48.28
CA THR A 41 -23.28 27.51 48.88
C THR A 41 -22.03 26.60 48.93
N PRO A 42 -21.93 25.70 49.92
CA PRO A 42 -20.84 24.72 49.99
C PRO A 42 -20.72 23.87 48.72
N LEU A 43 -21.85 23.44 48.13
CA LEU A 43 -21.88 22.76 46.83
C LEU A 43 -21.40 23.64 45.67
N GLY A 44 -21.71 24.93 45.72
CA GLY A 44 -21.29 25.92 44.73
C GLY A 44 -19.78 26.10 44.65
N LYS A 45 -19.13 26.25 45.82
CA LYS A 45 -17.68 26.36 45.96
C LYS A 45 -16.95 25.07 45.55
N VAL A 46 -17.53 23.90 45.82
CA VAL A 46 -17.00 22.59 45.40
C VAL A 46 -17.14 22.38 43.88
N THR A 47 -18.21 22.89 43.26
CA THR A 47 -18.47 22.73 41.82
C THR A 47 -17.91 23.85 40.94
N LYS A 48 -17.39 24.94 41.51
CA LYS A 48 -16.80 26.06 40.77
C LYS A 48 -15.50 25.66 40.04
N PRO A 49 -14.54 24.93 40.64
CA PRO A 49 -13.40 24.36 39.93
C PRO A 49 -13.83 23.40 38.81
N LEU A 50 -14.86 22.57 39.05
CA LEU A 50 -15.43 21.67 38.04
C LEU A 50 -16.03 22.42 36.84
N ARG A 51 -16.80 23.49 37.09
CA ARG A 51 -17.38 24.34 36.03
C ARG A 51 -16.32 25.12 35.25
N GLN A 52 -15.30 25.63 35.94
CA GLN A 52 -14.16 26.30 35.30
C GLN A 52 -13.33 25.31 34.47
N GLY A 53 -13.06 24.12 35.01
CA GLY A 53 -12.38 23.03 34.30
C GLY A 53 -13.17 22.59 33.07
N TYR A 54 -14.48 22.38 33.19
CA TYR A 54 -15.34 22.02 32.05
C TYR A 54 -15.34 23.08 30.95
N ARG A 55 -15.38 24.38 31.31
CA ARG A 55 -15.27 25.47 30.33
C ARG A 55 -13.90 25.53 29.65
N ALA A 56 -12.83 25.31 30.41
CA ALA A 56 -11.48 25.25 29.87
C ALA A 56 -11.34 24.07 28.88
N LEU A 57 -11.89 22.90 29.23
CA LEU A 57 -11.93 21.73 28.33
C LEU A 57 -12.68 22.03 27.03
N ILE A 58 -13.86 22.67 27.10
CA ILE A 58 -14.61 23.10 25.90
C ILE A 58 -13.80 24.09 25.06
N GLN A 59 -13.07 25.01 25.69
CA GLN A 59 -12.23 25.98 24.95
C GLN A 59 -11.09 25.27 24.23
N ILE A 60 -10.39 24.36 24.90
CA ILE A 60 -9.31 23.55 24.32
C ILE A 60 -9.83 22.72 23.15
N GLU A 61 -10.96 22.02 23.33
CA GLU A 61 -11.58 21.21 22.27
C GLU A 61 -11.97 22.06 21.05
N ASN A 62 -12.55 23.24 21.28
CA ASN A 62 -12.91 24.17 20.20
C ASN A 62 -11.68 24.75 19.49
N GLU A 63 -10.59 24.98 20.21
CA GLU A 63 -9.33 25.44 19.63
C GLU A 63 -8.71 24.36 18.74
N GLN A 64 -8.65 23.11 19.20
CA GLN A 64 -8.20 21.96 18.40
C GLN A 64 -9.04 21.78 17.13
N ARG A 65 -10.38 21.83 17.25
CA ARG A 65 -11.28 21.80 16.08
C ARG A 65 -11.02 22.92 15.09
N ARG A 66 -10.79 24.14 15.59
CA ARG A 66 -10.50 25.31 14.74
C ARG A 66 -9.17 25.16 14.02
N ASN A 67 -8.15 24.67 14.71
CA ASN A 67 -6.83 24.44 14.14
C ASN A 67 -6.91 23.41 13.02
N ARG A 68 -7.56 22.27 13.24
CA ARG A 68 -7.77 21.26 12.17
C ARG A 68 -8.52 21.80 10.97
N LEU A 69 -9.59 22.57 11.18
CA LEU A 69 -10.32 23.19 10.07
C LEU A 69 -9.44 24.16 9.29
N LYS A 70 -8.63 24.95 10.00
CA LYS A 70 -7.68 25.87 9.37
C LYS A 70 -6.65 25.09 8.54
N ASP A 71 -6.03 24.05 9.11
CA ASP A 71 -5.01 23.25 8.44
C ASP A 71 -5.58 22.52 7.23
N PHE A 72 -6.81 22.02 7.32
CA PHE A 72 -7.54 21.44 6.19
C PHE A 72 -7.78 22.46 5.05
N ILE A 73 -8.28 23.65 5.36
CA ILE A 73 -8.54 24.69 4.35
C ILE A 73 -7.23 25.14 3.68
N VAL A 74 -6.17 25.33 4.50
CA VAL A 74 -4.85 25.72 4.00
C VAL A 74 -4.25 24.63 3.13
N GLY A 75 -4.35 23.35 3.53
CA GLY A 75 -3.85 22.22 2.76
C GLY A 75 -4.54 22.09 1.40
N ILE A 76 -5.87 22.25 1.33
CA ILE A 76 -6.58 22.28 0.05
C ILE A 76 -6.02 23.38 -0.86
N ALA A 77 -5.79 24.58 -0.33
CA ALA A 77 -5.34 25.72 -1.11
C ALA A 77 -3.85 25.64 -1.53
N GLN A 78 -2.99 25.01 -0.72
CA GLN A 78 -1.55 24.92 -0.98
C GLN A 78 -1.21 23.77 -1.93
N ASP A 79 -1.83 22.62 -1.73
CA ASP A 79 -1.44 21.39 -2.44
C ASP A 79 -2.17 21.21 -3.77
N ASN A 80 -3.17 22.06 -4.06
CA ASN A 80 -4.00 21.96 -5.26
C ASN A 80 -4.24 23.34 -5.89
N PRO A 81 -3.33 23.81 -6.77
CA PRO A 81 -3.50 25.10 -7.46
C PRO A 81 -4.73 25.13 -8.37
N GLU A 82 -5.16 23.98 -8.88
CA GLU A 82 -6.45 23.77 -9.55
C GLU A 82 -7.38 22.99 -8.61
N ILE A 83 -8.03 23.71 -7.70
CA ILE A 83 -9.04 23.13 -6.80
C ILE A 83 -10.22 22.68 -7.68
N PRO A 84 -10.56 21.38 -7.70
CA PRO A 84 -11.73 20.90 -8.44
C PRO A 84 -13.01 21.53 -7.86
N ASP A 85 -14.06 21.64 -8.66
CA ASP A 85 -15.36 22.06 -8.13
C ASP A 85 -15.90 20.98 -7.18
N ILE A 86 -15.84 21.24 -5.87
CA ILE A 86 -16.26 20.29 -4.84
C ILE A 86 -17.73 20.56 -4.52
N PRO A 87 -18.63 19.58 -4.71
CA PRO A 87 -20.03 19.74 -4.34
C PRO A 87 -20.15 20.15 -2.86
N PRO A 88 -20.95 21.19 -2.52
CA PRO A 88 -21.07 21.68 -1.15
C PRO A 88 -21.46 20.60 -0.13
N GLU A 89 -22.26 19.62 -0.56
CA GLU A 89 -22.68 18.51 0.28
C GLU A 89 -21.52 17.56 0.64
N ASP A 90 -20.65 17.27 -0.33
CA ASP A 90 -19.49 16.40 -0.14
C ASP A 90 -18.44 17.12 0.72
N PHE A 91 -18.20 18.39 0.45
CA PHE A 91 -17.33 19.23 1.28
C PHE A 91 -17.82 19.28 2.74
N LEU A 92 -19.12 19.51 2.94
CA LEU A 92 -19.72 19.56 4.27
C LEU A 92 -19.66 18.21 4.99
N ALA A 93 -19.81 17.10 4.25
CA ALA A 93 -19.67 15.75 4.82
C ALA A 93 -18.25 15.52 5.34
N VAL A 94 -17.23 15.88 4.56
CA VAL A 94 -15.82 15.79 4.97
C VAL A 94 -15.54 16.66 6.20
N VAL A 95 -15.95 17.94 6.16
CA VAL A 95 -15.75 18.87 7.29
C VAL A 95 -16.40 18.38 8.57
N ARG A 96 -17.60 17.78 8.49
CA ARG A 96 -18.27 17.20 9.67
C ARG A 96 -17.45 16.08 10.29
N LYS A 97 -16.86 15.20 9.48
CA LYS A 97 -16.01 14.10 9.96
C LYS A 97 -14.71 14.63 10.54
N LEU A 98 -14.04 15.55 9.85
CA LEU A 98 -12.83 16.23 10.31
C LEU A 98 -12.98 16.87 11.70
N LEU A 99 -14.10 17.58 11.94
CA LEU A 99 -14.35 18.27 13.22
C LEU A 99 -14.69 17.31 14.38
N GLN A 100 -15.14 16.09 14.05
CA GLN A 100 -15.50 15.05 15.02
C GLN A 100 -14.36 14.08 15.31
N ASP A 101 -13.39 13.98 14.39
CA ASP A 101 -12.20 13.18 14.57
C ASP A 101 -11.45 13.65 15.83
N ASP A 102 -10.52 12.86 16.35
CA ASP A 102 -9.64 13.20 17.48
C ASP A 102 -8.15 13.02 17.14
N GLU A 103 -7.83 12.58 15.92
CA GLU A 103 -6.45 12.42 15.43
C GLU A 103 -6.10 13.56 14.47
N ASP A 104 -5.29 14.52 14.93
CA ASP A 104 -4.81 15.65 14.12
C ASP A 104 -4.01 15.17 12.89
N GLU A 105 -3.40 14.00 12.97
CA GLU A 105 -2.65 13.37 11.88
C GLU A 105 -3.54 13.00 10.68
N LYS A 106 -4.86 12.84 10.86
CA LYS A 106 -5.77 12.54 9.74
C LYS A 106 -6.12 13.76 8.89
N VAL A 107 -5.78 14.98 9.31
CA VAL A 107 -6.15 16.20 8.58
C VAL A 107 -5.68 16.16 7.12
N TYR A 108 -4.43 15.79 6.86
CA TYR A 108 -3.90 15.72 5.50
C TYR A 108 -4.58 14.62 4.66
N LEU A 109 -4.96 13.50 5.28
CA LEU A 109 -5.72 12.43 4.62
C LEU A 109 -7.11 12.93 4.20
N TYR A 110 -7.77 13.73 5.03
CA TYR A 110 -9.04 14.36 4.66
C TYR A 110 -8.87 15.37 3.53
N VAL A 111 -7.75 16.13 3.48
CA VAL A 111 -7.43 17.03 2.36
C VAL A 111 -7.34 16.23 1.06
N HIS A 112 -6.52 15.18 1.02
CA HIS A 112 -6.37 14.32 -0.16
C HIS A 112 -7.70 13.68 -0.55
N LEU A 113 -8.41 13.09 0.41
CA LEU A 113 -9.69 12.44 0.17
C LEU A 113 -10.70 13.42 -0.45
N CYS A 114 -10.83 14.63 0.09
CA CYS A 114 -11.77 15.63 -0.40
C CYS A 114 -11.51 15.97 -1.88
N VAL A 115 -10.25 16.19 -2.23
CA VAL A 115 -9.83 16.53 -3.58
C VAL A 115 -10.01 15.34 -4.53
N THR A 116 -9.56 14.15 -4.13
CA THR A 116 -9.63 12.96 -4.99
C THR A 116 -11.07 12.52 -5.20
N LEU A 117 -11.94 12.60 -4.19
CA LEU A 117 -13.37 12.32 -4.35
C LEU A 117 -14.04 13.29 -5.32
N ALA A 118 -13.68 14.58 -5.27
CA ALA A 118 -14.21 15.60 -6.20
C ALA A 118 -13.77 15.36 -7.65
N ARG A 119 -12.59 14.77 -7.86
CA ARG A 119 -12.08 14.39 -9.19
C ARG A 119 -12.57 13.01 -9.68
N SER A 120 -13.09 12.18 -8.76
CA SER A 120 -13.48 10.81 -9.08
C SER A 120 -14.82 10.73 -9.82
N HIS A 121 -15.03 9.65 -10.57
CA HIS A 121 -16.31 9.32 -11.21
C HIS A 121 -17.22 8.46 -10.31
N LEU A 122 -16.96 8.43 -9.00
CA LEU A 122 -17.73 7.64 -8.05
C LEU A 122 -19.10 8.26 -7.80
N ASP A 123 -20.12 7.41 -7.65
CA ASP A 123 -21.44 7.86 -7.23
C ASP A 123 -21.43 8.37 -5.78
N ARG A 124 -22.50 9.06 -5.39
CA ARG A 124 -22.61 9.68 -4.06
C ARG A 124 -22.51 8.67 -2.92
N ASP A 125 -23.13 7.49 -3.04
CA ASP A 125 -23.16 6.51 -1.97
C ASP A 125 -21.77 5.89 -1.76
N THR A 126 -21.07 5.59 -2.85
CA THR A 126 -19.68 5.11 -2.83
C THR A 126 -18.71 6.15 -2.24
N ARG A 127 -18.89 7.45 -2.58
CA ARG A 127 -18.08 8.53 -1.99
C ARG A 127 -18.29 8.63 -0.48
N LEU A 128 -19.55 8.56 -0.02
CA LEU A 128 -19.87 8.56 1.40
C LEU A 128 -19.36 7.32 2.13
N TYR A 129 -19.37 6.15 1.48
CA TYR A 129 -18.82 4.90 2.01
C TYR A 129 -17.33 5.03 2.33
N TYR A 130 -16.50 5.48 1.38
CA TYR A 130 -15.07 5.66 1.62
C TYR A 130 -14.77 6.79 2.61
N LEU A 131 -15.55 7.87 2.61
CA LEU A 131 -15.43 8.91 3.65
C LEU A 131 -15.72 8.36 5.04
N ARG A 132 -16.76 7.54 5.17
CA ARG A 132 -17.10 6.92 6.44
C ARG A 132 -15.99 5.98 6.89
N MET A 133 -15.51 5.14 5.99
CA MET A 133 -14.40 4.21 6.25
C MET A 133 -13.15 4.96 6.72
N ALA A 134 -12.70 5.98 5.98
CA ALA A 134 -11.55 6.79 6.36
C ALA A 134 -11.72 7.47 7.73
N SER A 135 -12.94 7.88 8.08
CA SER A 135 -13.23 8.48 9.39
C SER A 135 -13.26 7.49 10.55
N GLU A 136 -13.66 6.24 10.30
CA GLU A 136 -13.78 5.21 11.34
C GLU A 136 -12.47 4.44 11.56
N LEU A 137 -11.58 4.42 10.58
CA LEU A 137 -10.23 3.90 10.75
C LEU A 137 -9.38 4.88 11.56
N THR A 138 -8.59 4.34 12.50
CA THR A 138 -7.58 5.15 13.19
C THR A 138 -6.42 5.46 12.24
N PHE A 139 -5.66 6.51 12.53
CA PHE A 139 -4.49 6.85 11.72
C PHE A 139 -3.48 5.69 11.68
N SER A 140 -3.29 5.00 12.81
CA SER A 140 -2.43 3.81 12.89
C SER A 140 -2.92 2.65 12.02
N GLN A 141 -4.24 2.43 11.91
CA GLN A 141 -4.82 1.41 11.03
C GLN A 141 -4.65 1.77 9.56
N ILE A 142 -4.80 3.06 9.21
CA ILE A 142 -4.54 3.55 7.85
C ILE A 142 -3.07 3.38 7.47
N LYS A 143 -2.13 3.69 8.37
CA LYS A 143 -0.69 3.44 8.15
C LYS A 143 -0.39 1.95 7.96
N PHE A 144 -0.99 1.10 8.81
CA PHE A 144 -0.86 -0.35 8.67
C PHE A 144 -1.42 -0.85 7.33
N ALA A 145 -2.58 -0.33 6.92
CA ALA A 145 -3.19 -0.63 5.63
C ALA A 145 -2.25 -0.25 4.48
N ARG A 146 -1.70 0.98 4.50
CA ARG A 146 -0.73 1.43 3.49
C ARG A 146 0.50 0.51 3.43
N GLU A 147 1.06 0.15 4.58
CA GLU A 147 2.22 -0.72 4.62
C GLU A 147 1.91 -2.12 4.07
N LEU A 148 0.77 -2.70 4.45
CA LEU A 148 0.30 -3.97 3.94
C LEU A 148 0.04 -3.91 2.42
N TYR A 149 -0.54 -2.81 1.93
CA TYR A 149 -0.73 -2.56 0.50
C TYR A 149 0.58 -2.57 -0.27
N LEU A 150 1.60 -1.87 0.20
CA LEU A 150 2.91 -1.80 -0.46
C LEU A 150 3.64 -3.14 -0.43
N ARG A 151 3.69 -3.79 0.74
CA ARG A 151 4.29 -5.12 0.91
C ARG A 151 3.60 -6.20 0.08
N SER A 152 2.33 -6.00 -0.30
CA SER A 152 1.57 -6.95 -1.12
C SER A 152 1.70 -6.75 -2.63
N ASN A 153 2.18 -5.58 -3.07
CA ASN A 153 2.21 -5.23 -4.49
C ASN A 153 3.62 -4.98 -5.02
N ILE A 154 4.60 -4.72 -4.14
CA ILE A 154 5.95 -4.35 -4.54
C ILE A 154 6.96 -5.38 -3.97
N PRO A 155 7.81 -5.98 -4.81
CA PRO A 155 8.94 -6.77 -4.32
C PRO A 155 9.94 -5.88 -3.58
N LEU A 156 10.02 -6.03 -2.25
CA LEU A 156 10.89 -5.21 -1.39
C LEU A 156 12.28 -5.85 -1.19
N LYS A 157 13.31 -5.00 -1.06
CA LYS A 157 14.65 -5.44 -0.66
C LYS A 157 14.63 -6.06 0.74
N GLY A 158 15.47 -7.07 0.96
CA GLY A 158 15.58 -7.81 2.22
C GLY A 158 14.57 -8.94 2.42
N TYR A 159 13.69 -9.18 1.43
CA TYR A 159 12.70 -10.26 1.48
C TYR A 159 12.83 -11.18 0.26
N LEU A 160 12.61 -12.48 0.43
CA LEU A 160 12.67 -13.44 -0.68
C LEU A 160 11.48 -13.30 -1.63
N SER A 161 10.27 -13.07 -1.10
CA SER A 161 9.04 -12.91 -1.87
C SER A 161 8.11 -11.85 -1.28
N ILE A 162 7.04 -11.52 -2.03
CA ILE A 162 5.96 -10.63 -1.58
C ILE A 162 5.27 -11.24 -0.34
N GLU A 163 5.04 -12.55 -0.34
CA GLU A 163 4.43 -13.27 0.78
C GLU A 163 5.29 -13.16 2.03
N ALA A 164 6.61 -13.32 1.92
CA ALA A 164 7.53 -13.15 3.05
C ALA A 164 7.50 -11.72 3.61
N ALA A 165 7.42 -10.71 2.73
CA ALA A 165 7.29 -9.31 3.14
C ALA A 165 5.97 -9.03 3.87
N LYS A 166 4.86 -9.62 3.39
CA LYS A 166 3.55 -9.54 4.03
C LYS A 166 3.55 -10.25 5.38
N GLU A 167 4.07 -11.47 5.44
CA GLU A 167 4.11 -12.30 6.64
C GLU A 167 4.87 -11.61 7.77
N ALA A 168 5.99 -10.95 7.44
CA ALA A 168 6.76 -10.17 8.42
C ALA A 168 5.97 -9.03 9.08
N LEU A 169 4.96 -8.47 8.40
CA LEU A 169 4.09 -7.43 8.97
C LEU A 169 2.96 -8.05 9.81
N ILE A 170 2.31 -9.10 9.31
CA ILE A 170 1.11 -9.68 9.95
C ILE A 170 1.42 -10.62 11.11
N SER A 171 2.64 -11.19 11.16
CA SER A 171 3.09 -12.10 12.23
C SER A 171 3.50 -11.38 13.51
N ALA A 172 3.47 -10.04 13.53
CA ALA A 172 3.71 -9.29 14.76
C ALA A 172 2.59 -9.56 15.77
N GLU A 173 2.86 -10.36 16.80
CA GLU A 173 1.93 -10.75 17.88
C GLU A 173 1.61 -9.60 18.87
N ASN A 174 1.40 -8.39 18.36
CA ASN A 174 0.99 -7.25 19.19
C ASN A 174 -0.50 -6.93 18.99
N GLY A 175 -1.15 -6.43 20.05
CA GLY A 175 -2.58 -6.13 20.03
C GLY A 175 -3.00 -5.09 18.98
N MET A 176 -2.08 -4.21 18.56
CA MET A 176 -2.35 -3.22 17.51
C MET A 176 -2.50 -3.88 16.14
N THR A 177 -1.64 -4.84 15.82
CA THR A 177 -1.65 -5.61 14.56
C THR A 177 -2.91 -6.45 14.47
N LEU A 178 -3.26 -7.18 15.54
CA LEU A 178 -4.50 -7.98 15.59
C LEU A 178 -5.75 -7.12 15.41
N ARG A 179 -5.79 -5.94 16.07
CA ARG A 179 -6.91 -5.00 15.93
C ARG A 179 -6.98 -4.40 14.54
N ALA A 180 -5.85 -4.06 13.93
CA ALA A 180 -5.79 -3.57 12.55
C ALA A 180 -6.33 -4.63 11.58
N LEU A 181 -5.82 -5.86 11.63
CA LEU A 181 -6.28 -6.97 10.78
C LEU A 181 -7.79 -7.22 10.92
N SER A 182 -8.30 -7.29 12.16
CA SER A 182 -9.74 -7.46 12.39
C SER A 182 -10.56 -6.30 11.81
N THR A 183 -10.11 -5.06 12.01
CA THR A 183 -10.83 -3.87 11.54
C THR A 183 -10.83 -3.80 10.00
N LEU A 184 -9.68 -4.04 9.37
CA LEU A 184 -9.56 -4.07 7.91
C LEU A 184 -10.42 -5.20 7.31
N SER A 185 -10.47 -6.37 7.97
CA SER A 185 -11.32 -7.47 7.55
C SER A 185 -12.81 -7.13 7.66
N ASN A 186 -13.23 -6.46 8.75
CA ASN A 186 -14.62 -6.05 8.95
C ASN A 186 -15.09 -5.01 7.93
N TRP A 187 -14.18 -4.15 7.48
CA TRP A 187 -14.44 -3.20 6.39
C TRP A 187 -14.41 -3.82 5.00
N GLY A 188 -14.04 -5.10 4.88
CA GLY A 188 -13.92 -5.77 3.59
C GLY A 188 -12.66 -5.40 2.80
N LEU A 189 -11.66 -4.78 3.44
CA LEU A 189 -10.39 -4.38 2.80
C LEU A 189 -9.43 -5.56 2.63
N ILE A 190 -9.54 -6.56 3.49
CA ILE A 190 -8.77 -7.79 3.41
C ILE A 190 -9.67 -9.00 3.58
N LYS A 191 -9.29 -10.11 2.94
CA LYS A 191 -9.96 -11.39 3.06
C LYS A 191 -9.00 -12.45 3.59
N ALA A 192 -9.37 -13.08 4.69
CA ALA A 192 -8.64 -14.23 5.20
C ALA A 192 -8.86 -15.45 4.30
N ARG A 193 -7.77 -16.11 3.94
CA ARG A 193 -7.73 -17.39 3.25
C ARG A 193 -7.08 -18.40 4.19
N ASN A 194 -7.85 -19.40 4.58
CA ASN A 194 -7.32 -20.53 5.34
C ASN A 194 -6.52 -21.41 4.38
N VAL A 195 -5.22 -21.51 4.62
CA VAL A 195 -4.36 -22.47 3.91
C VAL A 195 -4.45 -23.80 4.67
N VAL A 196 -4.06 -24.89 4.03
CA VAL A 196 -4.03 -26.23 4.65
C VAL A 196 -3.00 -26.30 5.81
N SER A 197 -2.13 -25.30 5.95
CA SER A 197 -1.29 -25.05 7.13
C SER A 197 -1.99 -24.13 8.13
N ASP A 198 -1.60 -24.16 9.41
CA ASP A 198 -2.09 -23.27 10.48
C ASP A 198 -1.80 -21.76 10.27
N THR A 199 -1.46 -21.35 9.04
CA THR A 199 -1.11 -19.99 8.67
C THR A 199 -2.30 -19.34 7.96
N THR A 200 -2.80 -18.24 8.54
CA THR A 200 -3.81 -17.41 7.88
C THR A 200 -3.13 -16.47 6.90
N VAL A 201 -3.52 -16.53 5.62
CA VAL A 201 -3.04 -15.59 4.59
C VAL A 201 -4.13 -14.55 4.36
N TYR A 202 -3.73 -13.28 4.21
CA TYR A 202 -4.66 -12.19 3.90
C TYR A 202 -4.46 -11.71 2.46
N ASP A 203 -5.55 -11.73 1.70
CA ASP A 203 -5.61 -11.14 0.35
C ASP A 203 -6.21 -9.74 0.41
N LEU A 204 -5.69 -8.82 -0.42
CA LEU A 204 -6.25 -7.48 -0.55
C LEU A 204 -7.47 -7.51 -1.47
N THR A 205 -8.47 -6.67 -1.18
CA THR A 205 -9.66 -6.50 -2.02
C THR A 205 -9.55 -5.26 -2.92
N GLU A 206 -10.49 -5.10 -3.86
CA GLU A 206 -10.59 -3.89 -4.68
C GLU A 206 -10.86 -2.64 -3.84
N ASP A 207 -11.62 -2.77 -2.75
CA ASP A 207 -11.87 -1.67 -1.81
C ASP A 207 -10.58 -1.16 -1.16
N MET A 208 -9.63 -2.07 -0.88
CA MET A 208 -8.31 -1.67 -0.39
C MET A 208 -7.56 -0.83 -1.42
N GLN A 209 -7.54 -1.28 -2.68
CA GLN A 209 -6.88 -0.54 -3.75
C GLN A 209 -7.53 0.84 -3.95
N GLN A 210 -8.86 0.89 -3.97
CA GLN A 210 -9.60 2.13 -4.11
C GLN A 210 -9.35 3.09 -2.94
N LEU A 211 -9.38 2.60 -1.69
CA LEU A 211 -9.10 3.40 -0.51
C LEU A 211 -7.68 3.99 -0.55
N MET A 212 -6.66 3.19 -0.88
CA MET A 212 -5.28 3.67 -0.95
C MET A 212 -5.11 4.77 -1.98
N ASN A 213 -5.73 4.63 -3.16
CA ASN A 213 -5.70 5.64 -4.22
C ASN A 213 -6.48 6.92 -3.87
N LEU A 214 -7.49 6.82 -3.00
CA LEU A 214 -8.26 7.97 -2.53
C LEU A 214 -7.49 8.75 -1.45
N LEU A 215 -6.78 8.05 -0.57
CA LEU A 215 -6.13 8.64 0.61
C LEU A 215 -4.70 9.12 0.36
N PHE A 216 -3.97 8.52 -0.58
CA PHE A 216 -2.54 8.75 -0.77
C PHE A 216 -2.20 9.18 -2.19
N SER A 217 -1.24 10.08 -2.29
CA SER A 217 -0.63 10.44 -3.58
C SER A 217 0.29 9.32 -4.09
N PRO A 218 0.59 9.25 -5.40
CA PRO A 218 1.48 8.22 -5.95
C PRO A 218 2.86 8.12 -5.26
N PRO A 219 3.54 9.22 -4.90
CA PRO A 219 4.81 9.13 -4.15
C PRO A 219 4.69 8.50 -2.76
N GLU A 220 3.53 8.64 -2.10
CA GLU A 220 3.26 8.01 -0.80
C GLU A 220 2.92 6.52 -0.91
N LEU A 221 2.65 6.05 -2.13
CA LEU A 221 2.46 4.65 -2.46
C LEU A 221 3.73 4.03 -3.07
N MET A 222 4.90 4.59 -2.72
CA MET A 222 6.21 4.01 -3.03
C MET A 222 6.85 3.41 -1.77
N PRO A 223 7.77 2.43 -1.90
CA PRO A 223 8.41 1.78 -0.76
C PRO A 223 9.09 2.73 0.23
N GLU A 224 9.64 3.83 -0.26
CA GLU A 224 10.37 4.82 0.54
C GLU A 224 9.45 5.46 1.59
N ALA A 225 8.14 5.55 1.32
CA ALA A 225 7.15 6.08 2.25
C ALA A 225 6.91 5.19 3.49
N ILE A 226 7.40 3.95 3.46
CA ILE A 226 7.40 3.02 4.61
C ILE A 226 8.82 2.64 5.06
N GLY A 227 9.85 3.34 4.56
CA GLY A 227 11.25 3.10 4.94
C GLY A 227 11.86 1.85 4.31
N TYR A 228 11.32 1.39 3.18
CA TYR A 228 11.86 0.28 2.40
C TYR A 228 12.29 0.74 1.00
N GLU A 229 12.97 -0.15 0.28
CA GLU A 229 13.34 0.04 -1.13
C GLU A 229 12.75 -1.10 -1.97
N ALA A 230 12.36 -0.81 -3.20
CA ALA A 230 12.04 -1.84 -4.18
C ALA A 230 13.31 -2.60 -4.59
N LYS A 231 13.16 -3.89 -4.90
CA LYS A 231 14.26 -4.69 -5.48
C LYS A 231 14.69 -4.14 -6.84
N ASP A 232 15.98 -4.27 -7.13
CA ASP A 232 16.53 -3.85 -8.42
C ASP A 232 16.00 -4.79 -9.51
N SER A 233 15.41 -4.23 -10.57
CA SER A 233 14.75 -4.98 -11.62
C SER A 233 15.64 -5.16 -12.85
N TRP A 234 15.79 -6.40 -13.30
CA TRP A 234 16.56 -6.78 -14.49
C TRP A 234 15.70 -7.59 -15.46
N ASP A 235 16.03 -7.59 -16.75
CA ASP A 235 15.36 -8.49 -17.69
C ASP A 235 15.83 -9.93 -17.44
N VAL A 236 17.14 -10.12 -17.24
CA VAL A 236 17.76 -11.43 -17.04
C VAL A 236 18.78 -11.39 -15.91
N ILE A 237 18.74 -12.37 -15.00
CA ILE A 237 19.82 -12.64 -14.04
C ILE A 237 20.48 -13.97 -14.39
N ILE A 238 21.80 -13.95 -14.63
CA ILE A 238 22.62 -15.13 -14.82
C ILE A 238 23.27 -15.49 -13.48
N VAL A 239 22.86 -16.62 -12.92
CA VAL A 239 23.48 -17.16 -11.70
C VAL A 239 24.72 -17.95 -12.11
N ASN A 240 25.87 -17.32 -11.91
CA ASN A 240 27.17 -17.89 -12.16
C ASN A 240 27.48 -18.98 -11.11
N HIS A 241 27.79 -20.17 -11.60
CA HIS A 241 28.04 -21.37 -10.79
C HIS A 241 29.01 -22.33 -11.53
N LEU A 242 29.16 -22.19 -12.84
CA LEU A 242 30.17 -22.84 -13.66
C LEU A 242 30.72 -21.82 -14.65
N ARG A 243 32.05 -21.76 -14.82
CA ARG A 243 32.70 -20.97 -15.86
C ARG A 243 33.05 -21.88 -17.03
N SER A 244 32.71 -21.47 -18.25
CA SER A 244 33.13 -22.20 -19.44
C SER A 244 34.60 -21.91 -19.76
N ALA A 245 35.16 -22.68 -20.70
CA ALA A 245 36.47 -22.37 -21.27
C ALA A 245 36.53 -20.92 -21.79
N ASN A 246 37.70 -20.30 -21.64
CA ASN A 246 37.97 -18.93 -22.05
C ASN A 246 36.97 -17.89 -21.50
N GLU A 247 36.31 -18.19 -20.37
CA GLU A 247 35.30 -17.35 -19.72
C GLU A 247 34.14 -16.92 -20.64
N GLN A 248 33.84 -17.72 -21.67
CA GLN A 248 32.74 -17.45 -22.60
C GLN A 248 31.37 -17.48 -21.91
N PHE A 249 31.20 -18.25 -20.84
CA PHE A 249 30.07 -18.16 -19.93
C PHE A 249 30.57 -17.63 -18.58
N PRO A 250 29.91 -16.61 -18.00
CA PRO A 250 28.64 -16.01 -18.45
C PRO A 250 28.78 -14.89 -19.52
N THR A 251 29.99 -14.44 -19.83
CA THR A 251 30.30 -13.20 -20.57
C THR A 251 29.68 -13.10 -21.98
N CYS A 252 29.80 -14.15 -22.80
CA CYS A 252 29.28 -14.14 -24.17
C CYS A 252 27.75 -14.11 -24.19
N LEU A 253 27.11 -14.89 -23.31
CA LEU A 253 25.65 -14.91 -23.21
C LEU A 253 25.10 -13.55 -22.71
N HIS A 254 25.77 -12.95 -21.73
CA HIS A 254 25.49 -11.58 -21.28
C HIS A 254 25.52 -10.59 -22.46
N GLN A 255 26.63 -10.54 -23.18
CA GLN A 255 26.79 -9.64 -24.34
C GLN A 255 25.77 -9.89 -25.46
N LEU A 256 25.40 -11.15 -25.71
CA LEU A 256 24.39 -11.49 -26.72
C LEU A 256 23.00 -10.98 -26.36
N ILE A 257 22.62 -11.03 -25.08
CA ILE A 257 21.33 -10.54 -24.60
C ILE A 257 21.32 -8.99 -24.55
N GLU A 258 22.40 -8.37 -24.08
CA GLU A 258 22.54 -6.89 -24.11
C GLU A 258 22.50 -6.32 -25.53
N LYS A 259 23.16 -7.00 -26.49
CA LYS A 259 23.07 -6.63 -27.92
C LYS A 259 21.64 -6.67 -28.47
N LYS A 260 20.74 -7.42 -27.83
CA LYS A 260 19.30 -7.46 -28.14
C LYS A 260 18.49 -6.41 -27.38
N GLY A 261 19.13 -5.56 -26.58
CA GLY A 261 18.52 -4.41 -25.90
C GLY A 261 17.94 -4.70 -24.51
N PHE A 262 18.31 -5.82 -23.87
CA PHE A 262 17.79 -6.22 -22.56
C PHE A 262 18.87 -6.12 -21.47
N SER A 263 18.46 -5.76 -20.26
CA SER A 263 19.38 -5.63 -19.12
C SER A 263 19.73 -7.00 -18.53
N VAL A 264 21.02 -7.22 -18.26
CA VAL A 264 21.52 -8.49 -17.73
C VAL A 264 22.38 -8.24 -16.52
N GLU A 265 22.17 -9.03 -15.47
CA GLU A 265 23.05 -9.04 -14.31
C GLU A 265 23.64 -10.42 -14.09
N VAL A 266 24.93 -10.47 -13.76
CA VAL A 266 25.62 -11.71 -13.39
C VAL A 266 25.84 -11.73 -11.88
N VAL A 267 25.34 -12.78 -11.22
CA VAL A 267 25.45 -12.95 -9.76
C VAL A 267 26.10 -14.28 -9.42
N GLU A 268 26.84 -14.36 -8.33
CA GLU A 268 27.41 -15.62 -7.85
C GLU A 268 26.36 -16.45 -7.11
N ARG A 269 26.42 -17.78 -7.20
CA ARG A 269 25.42 -18.69 -6.61
C ARG A 269 25.25 -18.55 -5.09
N GLU A 270 26.32 -18.23 -4.38
CA GLU A 270 26.31 -18.10 -2.91
C GLU A 270 25.78 -16.74 -2.43
N SER A 271 25.48 -15.81 -3.35
CA SER A 271 24.97 -14.50 -2.98
C SER A 271 23.48 -14.54 -2.61
N ASN A 272 23.06 -13.73 -1.64
CA ASN A 272 21.64 -13.49 -1.31
C ASN A 272 20.97 -12.55 -2.33
N PHE A 273 21.37 -12.60 -3.61
CA PHE A 273 20.93 -11.66 -4.62
C PHE A 273 19.41 -11.60 -4.77
N ARG A 274 18.70 -12.69 -4.48
CA ARG A 274 17.23 -12.76 -4.55
C ARG A 274 16.53 -11.88 -3.54
N GLU A 275 17.17 -11.50 -2.44
CA GLU A 275 16.63 -10.52 -1.50
C GLU A 275 16.76 -9.09 -2.03
N MET A 276 17.68 -8.84 -2.96
CA MET A 276 18.03 -7.49 -3.42
C MET A 276 17.57 -7.20 -4.87
N LYS A 277 17.50 -8.23 -5.69
CA LYS A 277 17.31 -8.15 -7.15
C LYS A 277 16.18 -9.08 -7.59
N LEU A 278 15.49 -8.71 -8.66
CA LEU A 278 14.58 -9.57 -9.39
C LEU A 278 14.84 -9.55 -10.89
N ALA A 279 14.46 -10.62 -11.58
CA ALA A 279 14.45 -10.66 -13.03
C ALA A 279 13.29 -11.44 -13.62
N ARG A 280 12.87 -11.08 -14.83
CA ARG A 280 11.84 -11.80 -15.59
C ARG A 280 12.28 -13.22 -15.94
N CYS A 281 13.58 -13.40 -16.19
CA CYS A 281 14.21 -14.69 -16.45
C CYS A 281 15.48 -14.88 -15.60
N TYR A 282 15.66 -16.09 -15.07
CA TYR A 282 16.89 -16.52 -14.42
C TYR A 282 17.56 -17.59 -15.26
N ILE A 283 18.88 -17.47 -15.42
CA ILE A 283 19.72 -18.49 -16.06
C ILE A 283 20.58 -19.15 -15.01
N THR A 284 20.45 -20.47 -14.85
CA THR A 284 21.38 -21.27 -14.05
C THR A 284 22.02 -22.32 -14.93
N THR A 285 23.08 -22.97 -14.46
CA THR A 285 23.56 -24.17 -15.12
C THR A 285 23.85 -25.26 -14.09
N GLY A 286 24.07 -26.48 -14.57
CA GLY A 286 24.35 -27.62 -13.71
C GLY A 286 25.05 -28.71 -14.49
N LEU A 287 25.84 -29.52 -13.79
CA LEU A 287 26.51 -30.68 -14.37
C LEU A 287 25.63 -31.91 -14.19
N TYR A 288 25.42 -32.65 -15.27
CA TYR A 288 24.55 -33.82 -15.29
C TYR A 288 25.21 -34.98 -16.04
N THR A 289 24.87 -36.20 -15.61
CA THR A 289 25.26 -37.44 -16.28
C THR A 289 24.03 -38.08 -16.90
N LYS A 290 24.16 -38.51 -18.17
CA LYS A 290 23.15 -39.32 -18.85
C LYS A 290 23.68 -40.74 -19.00
N ASN A 291 22.98 -41.69 -18.39
CA ASN A 291 23.29 -43.11 -18.54
C ASN A 291 22.66 -43.63 -19.83
N LEU A 292 23.50 -44.04 -20.78
CA LEU A 292 23.10 -44.77 -21.98
C LEU A 292 23.44 -46.25 -21.78
N PRO A 293 22.81 -47.18 -22.54
CA PRO A 293 22.97 -48.63 -22.34
C PRO A 293 24.41 -49.15 -22.30
N TYR A 294 25.37 -48.41 -22.85
CA TYR A 294 26.79 -48.81 -22.93
C TYR A 294 27.79 -47.70 -22.58
N ARG A 295 27.34 -46.53 -22.12
CA ARG A 295 28.22 -45.39 -21.81
C ARG A 295 27.54 -44.35 -20.93
N GLU A 296 28.30 -43.76 -20.03
CA GLU A 296 27.90 -42.52 -19.34
C GLU A 296 28.39 -41.30 -20.13
N VAL A 297 27.49 -40.35 -20.37
CA VAL A 297 27.80 -39.10 -21.06
C VAL A 297 27.49 -37.94 -20.14
N GLU A 298 28.53 -37.19 -19.77
CA GLU A 298 28.40 -35.97 -18.99
C GLU A 298 28.09 -34.76 -19.88
N TYR A 299 27.22 -33.88 -19.39
CA TYR A 299 26.85 -32.65 -20.08
C TYR A 299 26.56 -31.53 -19.08
N VAL A 300 26.77 -30.30 -19.51
CA VAL A 300 26.31 -29.11 -18.80
C VAL A 300 24.91 -28.76 -19.31
N ALA A 301 23.97 -28.60 -18.40
CA ALA A 301 22.64 -28.11 -18.71
C ALA A 301 22.55 -26.64 -18.34
N ILE A 302 22.24 -25.79 -19.31
CA ILE A 302 21.87 -24.39 -19.09
C ILE A 302 20.35 -24.33 -18.97
N HIS A 303 19.88 -23.82 -17.84
CA HIS A 303 18.48 -23.71 -17.50
C HIS A 303 18.02 -22.28 -17.66
N ALA A 304 16.93 -22.09 -18.39
CA ALA A 304 16.17 -20.85 -18.35
C ALA A 304 14.94 -21.07 -17.48
N LEU A 305 14.76 -20.22 -16.48
CA LEU A 305 13.65 -20.25 -15.54
C LEU A 305 12.89 -18.93 -15.61
N LYS A 306 11.56 -19.00 -15.66
CA LYS A 306 10.70 -17.86 -15.37
C LYS A 306 10.86 -17.47 -13.91
N HIS A 307 10.64 -16.20 -13.60
CA HIS A 307 10.51 -15.73 -12.23
C HIS A 307 9.65 -16.70 -11.40
N PRO A 308 10.24 -17.42 -10.43
CA PRO A 308 9.43 -18.22 -9.53
C PRO A 308 8.85 -17.25 -8.52
N ASP A 309 7.53 -17.09 -8.54
CA ASP A 309 6.76 -16.53 -7.40
C ASP A 309 6.82 -17.46 -6.17
N ASN A 310 7.64 -18.50 -6.21
CA ASN A 310 7.79 -19.44 -5.11
C ASN A 310 8.73 -18.84 -4.05
N SER A 311 8.22 -18.86 -2.81
CA SER A 311 8.90 -18.58 -1.54
C SER A 311 10.16 -19.43 -1.27
N THR A 312 10.58 -20.27 -2.21
CA THR A 312 11.76 -21.13 -2.08
C THR A 312 13.00 -20.44 -2.62
N ALA A 313 14.11 -20.50 -1.89
CA ALA A 313 15.43 -20.03 -2.35
C ALA A 313 15.91 -20.79 -3.60
N ASP A 314 15.45 -22.03 -3.80
CA ASP A 314 15.93 -22.92 -4.86
C ASP A 314 15.22 -22.72 -6.21
N LEU A 315 16.03 -22.67 -7.27
CA LEU A 315 15.62 -22.62 -8.67
C LEU A 315 15.39 -24.05 -9.19
N THR A 316 14.26 -24.66 -8.81
CA THR A 316 14.04 -26.12 -8.91
C THR A 316 13.40 -26.60 -10.22
N PHE A 317 12.64 -25.75 -10.92
CA PHE A 317 11.86 -26.16 -12.09
C PHE A 317 12.14 -25.25 -13.31
N PRO A 318 13.06 -25.65 -14.20
CA PRO A 318 13.37 -24.85 -15.38
C PRO A 318 12.34 -25.06 -16.48
N ASP A 319 11.88 -23.96 -17.08
CA ASP A 319 10.99 -24.00 -18.26
C ASP A 319 11.67 -24.67 -19.45
N ARG A 320 12.97 -24.40 -19.64
CA ARG A 320 13.75 -25.03 -20.71
C ARG A 320 15.16 -25.39 -20.26
N ARG A 321 15.61 -26.55 -20.72
CA ARG A 321 16.97 -27.05 -20.51
C ARG A 321 17.71 -27.15 -21.85
N PHE A 322 18.83 -26.47 -21.96
CA PHE A 322 19.74 -26.54 -23.09
C PHE A 322 20.93 -27.39 -22.73
N LYS A 323 21.16 -28.48 -23.46
CA LYS A 323 22.24 -29.42 -23.19
C LYS A 323 23.47 -29.06 -24.01
N VAL A 324 24.60 -28.93 -23.34
CA VAL A 324 25.92 -28.68 -23.92
C VAL A 324 26.85 -29.82 -23.50
N PRO A 325 27.52 -30.52 -24.41
CA PRO A 325 28.51 -31.54 -24.04
C PRO A 325 29.56 -30.98 -23.09
N LYS A 326 29.97 -31.74 -22.05
CA LYS A 326 30.93 -31.29 -21.04
C LYS A 326 32.24 -30.81 -21.68
N ASP A 327 32.74 -31.55 -22.66
CA ASP A 327 33.98 -31.21 -23.36
C ASP A 327 33.84 -29.89 -24.14
N SER A 328 32.70 -29.63 -24.79
CA SER A 328 32.46 -28.35 -25.48
C SER A 328 32.35 -27.16 -24.52
N PHE A 329 31.89 -27.39 -23.28
CA PHE A 329 31.74 -26.34 -22.27
C PHE A 329 33.07 -26.01 -21.56
N PHE A 330 33.89 -27.01 -21.22
CA PHE A 330 35.12 -26.82 -20.43
C PHE A 330 36.43 -26.88 -21.22
N SER A 331 36.45 -27.43 -22.44
CA SER A 331 37.72 -27.58 -23.17
C SER A 331 38.23 -26.23 -23.68
N LYS A 332 39.52 -25.94 -23.43
CA LYS A 332 40.23 -24.78 -23.99
C LYS A 332 40.59 -24.94 -25.48
N GLY A 333 39.96 -25.88 -26.19
CA GLY A 333 40.27 -26.21 -27.57
C GLY A 333 41.63 -26.90 -27.72
N LEU A 334 41.68 -28.22 -27.51
CA LEU A 334 42.74 -29.05 -28.07
C LEU A 334 42.22 -29.67 -29.38
N GLY A 335 41.99 -28.82 -30.38
CA GLY A 335 41.55 -29.22 -31.71
C GLY A 335 40.66 -28.20 -32.42
N LYS A 336 41.26 -27.42 -33.34
CA LYS A 336 40.66 -26.70 -34.49
C LYS A 336 39.20 -26.23 -34.36
N ASN A 337 38.98 -24.95 -34.04
CA ASN A 337 37.90 -24.08 -34.55
C ASN A 337 36.41 -24.56 -34.57
N SER A 338 36.05 -25.75 -34.09
CA SER A 338 34.68 -26.29 -34.17
C SER A 338 33.89 -26.13 -32.88
N ASP A 339 34.53 -26.31 -31.72
CA ASP A 339 33.80 -26.51 -30.47
C ASP A 339 33.41 -25.20 -29.78
N SER A 340 34.26 -24.16 -29.88
CA SER A 340 33.92 -22.80 -29.41
C SER A 340 32.80 -22.16 -30.26
N ASN A 341 32.81 -22.38 -31.57
CA ASN A 341 31.76 -21.94 -32.48
C ASN A 341 30.42 -22.65 -32.18
N LEU A 342 30.46 -23.92 -31.79
CA LEU A 342 29.27 -24.66 -31.39
C LEU A 342 28.68 -24.11 -30.08
N LEU A 343 29.54 -23.76 -29.11
CA LEU A 343 29.11 -23.16 -27.85
C LEU A 343 28.51 -21.76 -28.06
N ILE A 344 29.13 -20.91 -28.89
CA ILE A 344 28.60 -19.58 -29.25
C ILE A 344 27.25 -19.71 -29.96
N LYS A 345 27.12 -20.64 -30.93
CA LYS A 345 25.85 -20.91 -31.60
C LYS A 345 24.77 -21.36 -30.62
N LYS A 346 25.13 -22.12 -29.59
CA LYS A 346 24.21 -22.49 -28.52
C LYS A 346 23.82 -21.32 -27.64
N PHE A 347 24.74 -20.41 -27.31
CA PHE A 347 24.38 -19.17 -26.59
C PHE A 347 23.46 -18.28 -27.41
N ASP A 348 23.64 -18.20 -28.72
CA ASP A 348 22.72 -17.44 -29.58
C ASP A 348 21.31 -18.07 -29.64
N GLU A 349 21.23 -19.40 -29.69
CA GLU A 349 19.95 -20.14 -29.55
C GLU A 349 19.27 -19.83 -28.20
N ILE A 350 20.04 -19.86 -27.10
CA ILE A 350 19.54 -19.57 -25.75
C ILE A 350 19.06 -18.11 -25.66
N ALA A 351 19.87 -17.15 -26.12
CA ALA A 351 19.51 -15.74 -26.11
C ALA A 351 18.25 -15.47 -26.93
N SER A 352 18.11 -16.10 -28.10
CA SER A 352 16.90 -15.98 -28.94
C SER A 352 15.68 -16.56 -28.23
N TYR A 353 15.78 -17.75 -27.64
CA TYR A 353 14.70 -18.32 -26.84
C TYR A 353 14.26 -17.41 -25.70
N ILE A 354 15.22 -16.85 -24.94
CA ILE A 354 14.90 -15.99 -23.79
C ILE A 354 14.13 -14.75 -24.25
N VAL A 355 14.60 -14.12 -25.32
CA VAL A 355 13.94 -12.94 -25.88
C VAL A 355 12.53 -13.28 -26.35
N GLU A 356 12.34 -14.38 -27.07
CA GLU A 356 11.03 -14.77 -27.62
C GLU A 356 10.03 -15.31 -26.58
N HIS A 357 10.49 -15.91 -25.49
CA HIS A 357 9.60 -16.63 -24.56
C HIS A 357 9.42 -15.93 -23.21
N PHE A 358 10.39 -15.11 -22.78
CA PHE A 358 10.30 -14.39 -21.50
C PHE A 358 10.21 -12.87 -21.66
N LEU A 359 10.88 -12.32 -22.68
CA LEU A 359 11.09 -10.87 -22.75
C LEU A 359 10.22 -10.16 -23.78
N SER A 360 9.82 -10.83 -24.87
CA SER A 360 8.89 -10.30 -25.85
C SER A 360 7.54 -10.03 -25.20
N LYS A 361 7.02 -8.83 -25.40
CA LYS A 361 5.79 -8.35 -24.78
C LYS A 361 4.67 -9.38 -24.94
N THR A 362 4.12 -9.86 -23.83
CA THR A 362 2.68 -10.05 -23.75
C THR A 362 2.09 -8.66 -24.02
N GLN A 363 1.75 -8.39 -25.29
CA GLN A 363 0.69 -7.43 -25.58
C GLN A 363 -0.59 -8.09 -25.08
N ASN A 364 -1.06 -7.63 -23.92
CA ASN A 364 -2.46 -7.37 -23.61
C ASN A 364 -2.53 -6.64 -22.27
#